data_AF-A0A9D3UJE0-F1
#
_entry.id   AF-A0A9D3UJE0-F1
#
_cell.length_a   1.000
_cell.length_b   1.000
_cell.length_c   1.000
_cell.angle_alpha   90.00
_cell.angle_beta   90.00
_cell.angle_gamma   90.00
#
_symmetry.space_group_name_H-M   'P 1'
#
loop_
_entity.id
_entity.type
_entity.pdbx_description
1 polymer ?
#
loop_
_entity_poly.entity_id
_entity_poly.type
_entity_poly.pdbx_seq_one_letter_code
_entity_poly.pdbx_strand_id
1 'polypeptide(L)'
;MSELSNRQMIVRTVFQIVTVKVLLKICFAKDVIPANFVFGDSLVDAGNNNYIASLSKANFVPNGIDFGGPTGRFTNGRTIVDIIGKLIKLLHA
;
A
#
# COMPACT_ATOMS: atom_id res chain seq x y z
N MET A 1 38.36 28.91 34.68
CA MET A 1 37.19 29.37 33.90
C MET A 1 37.06 28.68 32.53
N SER A 2 38.18 28.29 31.89
CA SER A 2 38.21 27.51 30.63
C SER A 2 37.70 26.06 30.76
N GLU A 3 38.11 25.33 31.80
CA GLU A 3 37.72 23.92 32.05
C GLU A 3 36.20 23.72 32.15
N LEU A 4 35.50 24.62 32.87
CA LEU A 4 34.05 24.54 33.05
C LEU A 4 33.31 24.83 31.73
N SER A 5 33.84 25.75 30.92
CA SER A 5 33.32 26.07 29.58
C SER A 5 33.48 24.90 28.62
N ASN A 6 34.63 24.21 28.66
CA ASN A 6 34.90 23.01 27.86
C ASN A 6 33.94 21.87 28.21
N ARG A 7 33.67 21.65 29.50
CA ARG A 7 32.71 20.63 29.95
C ARG A 7 31.29 20.94 29.45
N GLN A 8 30.87 22.20 29.47
CA GLN A 8 29.57 22.65 28.95
C GLN A 8 29.46 22.48 27.43
N MET A 9 30.53 22.80 26.70
CA MET A 9 30.64 22.59 25.25
C MET A 9 30.48 21.11 24.89
N ILE A 10 31.19 20.21 25.59
CA ILE A 10 31.12 18.76 25.35
C ILE A 10 29.69 18.23 25.57
N VAL A 11 29.05 18.61 26.68
CA VAL A 11 27.69 18.17 27.00
C VAL A 11 26.69 18.62 25.93
N ARG A 12 26.82 19.86 25.44
CA ARG A 12 25.98 20.41 24.36
C ARG A 12 26.17 19.65 23.06
N THR A 13 27.41 19.37 22.66
CA THR A 13 27.71 18.62 21.44
C THR A 13 27.19 17.18 21.52
N VAL A 14 27.36 16.51 22.66
CA VAL A 14 26.84 15.16 22.87
C VAL A 14 25.31 15.14 22.81
N PHE A 15 24.64 16.09 23.48
CA PHE A 15 23.19 16.21 23.44
C PHE A 15 22.66 16.43 22.02
N GLN A 16 23.31 17.30 21.23
CA GLN A 16 22.95 17.52 19.82
C GLN A 16 23.14 16.24 18.98
N ILE A 17 24.25 15.52 19.15
CA ILE A 17 24.50 14.25 18.43
C ILE A 17 23.43 13.21 18.77
N VAL A 18 23.09 13.06 20.05
CA VAL A 18 22.03 12.13 20.50
C VAL A 18 20.68 12.53 19.91
N THR A 19 20.33 13.81 19.96
CA THR A 19 19.07 14.33 19.41
C THR A 19 18.95 14.05 17.91
N VAL A 20 20.02 14.32 17.15
CA VAL A 20 20.06 14.01 15.70
C VAL A 20 19.92 12.52 15.42
N LYS A 21 20.59 11.65 16.20
CA LYS A 21 20.48 10.19 16.06
C LYS A 21 19.09 9.65 16.40
N VAL A 22 18.43 10.25 17.40
CA VAL A 22 17.04 9.91 17.76
C VAL A 22 16.10 10.30 16.62
N LEU A 23 16.23 11.54 16.11
CA LEU A 23 15.42 12.03 14.99
C LEU A 23 15.61 11.20 13.71
N LEU A 24 16.85 10.79 13.39
CA LEU A 24 17.18 9.93 12.24
C LEU A 24 16.56 8.52 12.31
N LYS A 25 16.25 8.01 13.50
CA LYS A 25 15.60 6.70 13.66
C LYS A 25 14.07 6.75 13.51
N ILE A 26 13.48 7.94 13.39
CA ILE A 26 12.04 8.12 13.19
C ILE A 26 11.71 8.03 11.69
N CYS A 27 12.09 6.92 11.04
CA CYS A 27 11.55 6.57 9.72
C CYS A 27 10.44 5.54 9.92
N PHE A 28 9.20 6.01 9.99
CA PHE A 28 8.00 5.16 10.04
C PHE A 28 7.62 4.65 8.64
N ALA A 29 8.56 4.10 7.88
CA ALA A 29 8.19 3.22 6.77
C ALA A 29 8.10 1.79 7.34
N LYS A 30 7.05 1.55 8.12
CA LYS A 30 6.76 0.21 8.62
C LYS A 30 6.17 -0.58 7.46
N ASP A 31 6.92 -1.59 7.00
CA ASP A 31 6.57 -2.53 5.95
C ASP A 31 6.25 -1.85 4.60
N VAL A 32 7.25 -1.70 3.74
CA VAL A 32 7.02 -1.39 2.31
C VAL A 32 6.38 -2.63 1.69
N ILE A 33 5.05 -2.73 1.74
CA ILE A 33 4.34 -3.76 0.98
C ILE A 33 4.45 -3.35 -0.50
N PRO A 34 5.03 -4.20 -1.38
CA PRO A 34 5.25 -3.84 -2.78
C PRO A 34 3.89 -3.61 -3.47
N ALA A 35 3.74 -2.50 -4.18
CA ALA A 35 2.54 -2.25 -4.96
C ALA A 35 2.41 -3.24 -6.13
N ASN A 36 1.19 -3.72 -6.39
CA ASN A 36 0.89 -4.56 -7.54
C ASN A 36 0.27 -3.71 -8.65
N PHE A 37 1.00 -3.55 -9.76
CA PHE A 37 0.51 -2.86 -10.96
C PHE A 37 0.04 -3.89 -11.97
N VAL A 38 -1.25 -3.81 -12.32
CA VAL A 38 -1.94 -4.85 -13.06
C VAL A 38 -2.35 -4.30 -14.41
N PHE A 39 -1.87 -4.95 -15.47
CA PHE A 39 -2.18 -4.62 -16.86
C PHE A 39 -2.82 -5.84 -17.53
N GLY A 40 -3.82 -5.61 -18.35
CA GLY A 40 -4.48 -6.68 -19.09
C GLY A 40 -5.87 -6.30 -19.57
N ASP A 41 -6.71 -7.31 -19.70
CA ASP A 41 -8.08 -7.22 -20.19
C ASP A 41 -9.11 -7.59 -19.10
N SER A 42 -10.30 -8.01 -19.52
CA SER A 42 -11.37 -8.54 -18.69
C SER A 42 -10.94 -9.54 -17.60
N LEU A 43 -9.92 -10.37 -17.82
CA LEU A 43 -9.47 -11.39 -16.88
C LEU A 43 -8.86 -10.81 -15.60
N VAL A 44 -8.42 -9.55 -15.65
CA VAL A 44 -7.82 -8.84 -14.53
C VAL A 44 -8.56 -7.56 -14.16
N ASP A 45 -9.67 -7.26 -14.84
CA ASP A 45 -10.48 -6.08 -14.56
C ASP A 45 -11.21 -6.22 -13.22
N ALA A 46 -10.98 -5.27 -12.33
CA ALA A 46 -11.64 -5.18 -11.02
C ALA A 46 -12.86 -4.23 -11.03
N GLY A 47 -13.28 -3.76 -12.21
CA GLY A 47 -14.40 -2.83 -12.39
C GLY A 47 -14.02 -1.49 -13.03
N ASN A 48 -12.81 -1.36 -13.57
CA ASN A 48 -12.32 -0.15 -14.23
C ASN A 48 -13.23 0.26 -15.38
N ASN A 49 -13.77 -0.71 -16.13
CA ASN A 49 -14.65 -0.43 -17.27
C ASN A 49 -15.98 0.24 -16.89
N ASN A 50 -16.38 0.24 -15.61
CA ASN A 50 -17.57 0.95 -15.15
C ASN A 50 -17.39 2.47 -15.23
N TYR A 51 -16.15 2.97 -15.28
CA TYR A 51 -15.80 4.38 -15.24
C TYR A 51 -15.43 4.98 -16.61
N ILE A 52 -15.48 4.19 -17.69
CA ILE A 52 -15.19 4.65 -19.06
C ILE A 52 -16.35 4.32 -20.02
N ALA A 53 -16.37 4.99 -21.18
CA ALA A 53 -17.34 4.73 -22.24
C ALA A 53 -16.98 3.43 -22.97
N SER A 54 -17.46 2.30 -22.43
CA SER A 54 -17.26 0.96 -22.98
C SER A 54 -18.56 0.15 -22.90
N LEU A 55 -18.74 -0.76 -23.86
CA LEU A 55 -19.79 -1.78 -23.82
C LEU A 55 -19.40 -2.97 -22.94
N SER A 56 -18.10 -3.20 -22.75
CA SER A 56 -17.56 -4.30 -21.95
C SER A 56 -17.60 -3.94 -20.47
N LYS A 57 -18.76 -4.06 -19.83
CA LYS A 57 -18.92 -3.87 -18.38
C LYS A 57 -19.28 -5.19 -17.71
N ALA A 58 -18.85 -5.37 -16.47
CA ALA A 58 -19.20 -6.54 -15.64
C ALA A 58 -20.02 -6.13 -14.40
N ASN A 59 -20.87 -5.11 -14.57
CA ASN A 59 -21.79 -4.60 -13.55
C ASN A 59 -23.22 -5.16 -13.69
N PHE A 60 -23.36 -6.32 -14.35
CA PHE A 60 -24.63 -7.04 -14.52
C PHE A 60 -24.44 -8.55 -14.36
N VAL A 61 -25.53 -9.25 -14.04
CA VAL A 61 -25.64 -10.71 -13.89
C VAL A 61 -25.29 -11.39 -15.24
N PRO A 62 -24.52 -12.49 -15.25
CA PRO A 62 -24.23 -13.38 -14.13
C PRO A 62 -23.01 -13.02 -13.27
N ASN A 63 -22.25 -11.98 -13.61
CA ASN A 63 -21.01 -11.68 -12.89
C ASN A 63 -21.27 -11.43 -11.40
N GLY A 64 -20.42 -12.00 -10.54
CA GLY A 64 -20.48 -11.81 -9.09
C GLY A 64 -21.68 -12.43 -8.37
N ILE A 65 -22.46 -13.32 -8.99
CA ILE A 65 -23.62 -13.94 -8.33
C ILE A 65 -23.24 -14.69 -7.04
N ASP A 66 -22.07 -15.34 -7.01
CA ASP A 66 -21.57 -16.04 -5.81
C ASP A 66 -21.06 -15.06 -4.72
N PHE A 67 -21.02 -13.76 -5.03
CA PHE A 67 -20.58 -12.66 -4.17
C PHE A 67 -21.74 -11.72 -3.78
N GLY A 68 -22.99 -12.12 -4.06
CA GLY A 68 -24.18 -11.33 -3.73
C GLY A 68 -24.57 -10.26 -4.75
N GLY A 69 -23.90 -10.20 -5.90
CA GLY A 69 -24.24 -9.30 -7.00
C GLY A 69 -23.02 -8.87 -7.84
N PRO A 70 -23.23 -8.11 -8.92
CA PRO A 70 -22.16 -7.71 -9.82
C PRO A 70 -21.03 -6.95 -9.12
N THR A 71 -19.82 -7.49 -9.19
CA THR A 71 -18.63 -6.96 -8.52
C THR A 71 -17.79 -6.04 -9.41
N GLY A 72 -18.13 -5.93 -10.70
CA GLY A 72 -17.28 -5.30 -11.72
C GLY A 72 -16.20 -6.21 -12.30
N ARG A 73 -16.06 -7.45 -11.81
CA ARG A 73 -15.16 -8.46 -12.38
C ARG A 73 -15.91 -9.35 -13.36
N PHE A 74 -15.27 -9.75 -14.46
CA PHE A 74 -15.83 -10.67 -15.47
C PHE A 74 -15.84 -12.14 -15.00
N THR A 75 -16.26 -12.38 -13.77
CA THR A 75 -16.30 -13.70 -13.14
C THR A 75 -17.29 -13.70 -11.97
N ASN A 76 -17.67 -14.90 -11.53
CA ASN A 76 -18.39 -15.11 -10.28
C ASN A 76 -17.44 -15.23 -9.10
N GLY A 77 -16.13 -15.11 -9.32
CA GLY A 77 -15.08 -15.35 -8.34
C GLY A 77 -14.15 -14.16 -8.11
N ARG A 78 -13.08 -14.43 -7.36
CA ARG A 78 -11.87 -13.61 -7.33
C ARG A 78 -11.08 -13.85 -8.61
N THR A 79 -10.50 -12.80 -9.20
CA THR A 79 -9.56 -12.93 -10.33
C THR A 79 -8.22 -13.49 -9.83
N ILE A 80 -7.35 -13.90 -10.75
CA ILE A 80 -5.98 -14.32 -10.42
C ILE A 80 -5.25 -13.21 -9.64
N VAL A 81 -5.49 -11.95 -9.99
CA VAL A 81 -4.88 -10.78 -9.35
C VAL A 81 -5.36 -10.61 -7.91
N ASP A 82 -6.65 -10.84 -7.64
CA ASP A 82 -7.18 -10.82 -6.28
C ASP A 82 -6.56 -11.94 -5.41
N ILE A 83 -6.36 -13.12 -6.00
CA ILE A 83 -5.73 -14.26 -5.33
C ILE A 83 -4.27 -13.94 -5.01
N ILE A 84 -3.51 -13.45 -5.98
CA ILE A 84 -2.12 -13.02 -5.79
C ILE A 84 -2.06 -11.91 -4.73
N GLY A 85 -2.93 -10.90 -4.81
CA GLY A 85 -3.01 -9.81 -3.85
C GLY A 85 -3.24 -10.29 -2.43
N LYS A 86 -4.07 -11.32 -2.23
CA LYS A 86 -4.26 -11.96 -0.92
C LYS A 86 -3.01 -12.72 -0.47
N LEU A 87 -2.36 -13.47 -1.38
CA LEU A 87 -1.15 -14.24 -1.05
C LEU A 87 0.03 -13.34 -0.62
N ILE A 88 0.20 -12.19 -1.27
CA ILE A 88 1.26 -11.22 -0.94
C ILE A 88 0.84 -10.20 0.12
N LYS A 89 -0.30 -10.42 0.80
CA LYS A 89 -0.84 -9.56 1.87
C LYS A 89 -1.04 -8.10 1.46
N LEU A 90 -1.33 -7.87 0.18
CA LEU A 90 -1.74 -6.56 -0.34
C LEU A 90 -3.25 -6.35 -0.24
N LEU A 91 -4.03 -7.42 -0.37
CA LEU A 91 -5.49 -7.36 -0.33
C LEU A 91 -5.98 -8.02 0.95
N HIS A 92 -6.57 -7.21 1.85
CA HIS A 92 -7.34 -7.71 2.98
C HIS A 92 -8.82 -7.74 2.56
N ALA A 93 -9.32 -8.93 2.28
CA ALA A 93 -10.68 -9.19 1.83
C ALA A 93 -11.28 -10.38 2.56
#